data_AF-A0A920QVM5-F1
#
_entry.id   AF-A0A920QVM5-F1
#
_cell.length_a   1.000
_cell.length_b   1.000
_cell.length_c   1.000
_cell.angle_alpha   90.00
_cell.angle_beta   90.00
_cell.angle_gamma   90.00
#
_symmetry.space_group_name_H-M   'P 1'
#
loop_
_entity.id
_entity.type
_entity.pdbx_description
1 polymer ?
#
loop_
_entity_poly.entity_id
_entity_poly.type
_entity_poly.pdbx_seq_one_letter_code
_entity_poly.pdbx_strand_id
1 'polypeptide(L)'
;MIIVLMGKKVSNNQITVWYHGPVKARADQLLLAGNQTLDNMQPLLNVTLEQPITTTMYNNVKEMLDALPPKSSTISRELITEGQAFTDDGTILVLGNGQNARGTMSHELTHILNHIAGDSIIRPIPSWLDEGLAEYGNIEPGFSYDIALDYAINTNRLKPVVLMKNMPGKSEEIIIFYGQSRSIVNMLINDLGQEKLKVFMSELKSGTSIDLALSKIYNLNSIELYNKWLTKVGAPPYVPPSQSRSIPTAIPIPTVEPYELGKTIKNTKPLDEKNQNESNIEPIASSKDGAILASSNNLILVGIIIFITLLAVPIILIQRKS
;
A
#
# COMPACT_ATOMS: atom_id res chain seq x y z
N MET A 1 14.80 17.57 -8.90
CA MET A 1 15.82 18.07 -9.88
C MET A 1 17.12 18.59 -9.23
N ILE A 2 17.09 19.29 -8.08
CA ILE A 2 18.29 19.93 -7.49
C ILE A 2 19.46 18.97 -7.20
N ILE A 3 19.19 17.76 -6.69
CA ILE A 3 20.24 16.80 -6.30
C ILE A 3 21.05 16.27 -7.49
N VAL A 4 20.44 16.17 -8.69
CA VAL A 4 21.11 15.64 -9.89
C VAL A 4 22.18 16.61 -10.43
N LEU A 5 22.07 17.91 -10.15
CA LEU A 5 22.96 18.94 -10.71
C LEU A 5 24.11 19.36 -9.77
N MET A 6 24.02 19.09 -8.46
CA MET A 6 25.07 19.43 -7.47
C MET A 6 25.33 18.31 -6.45
N GLY A 7 24.80 17.11 -6.68
CA GLY A 7 24.94 15.97 -5.79
C GLY A 7 26.33 15.34 -5.80
N LYS A 8 26.72 14.79 -4.65
CA LYS A 8 27.78 13.80 -4.53
C LYS A 8 27.15 12.41 -4.65
N LYS A 9 27.97 11.39 -4.92
CA LYS A 9 27.52 9.99 -4.93
C LYS A 9 28.41 9.07 -4.10
N VAL A 10 27.82 7.96 -3.67
CA VAL A 10 28.51 6.73 -3.27
C VAL A 10 27.91 5.59 -4.07
N SER A 11 28.72 4.65 -4.54
CA SER A 11 28.25 3.64 -5.49
C SER A 11 29.13 2.39 -5.50
N ASN A 12 28.55 1.28 -5.94
CA ASN A 12 29.26 0.09 -6.40
C ASN A 12 28.75 -0.30 -7.81
N ASN A 13 28.91 -1.56 -8.22
CA ASN A 13 28.50 -2.04 -9.53
C ASN A 13 26.98 -2.16 -9.71
N GLN A 14 26.20 -2.25 -8.63
CA GLN A 14 24.75 -2.52 -8.66
C GLN A 14 23.89 -1.38 -8.15
N ILE A 15 24.43 -0.48 -7.33
CA ILE A 15 23.69 0.61 -6.69
C ILE A 15 24.50 1.91 -6.73
N THR A 16 23.86 3.02 -7.08
CA THR A 16 24.38 4.38 -6.91
C THR A 16 23.44 5.20 -6.03
N VAL A 17 23.96 5.73 -4.92
CA VAL A 17 23.23 6.64 -4.01
C VAL A 17 23.73 8.07 -4.19
N TRP A 18 22.87 8.94 -4.74
CA TRP A 18 23.08 10.38 -4.83
C TRP A 18 22.62 11.09 -3.57
N TYR A 19 23.38 12.10 -3.12
CA TYR A 19 23.09 12.90 -1.93
C TYR A 19 23.65 14.32 -2.05
N HIS A 20 23.18 15.24 -1.21
CA HIS A 20 23.73 16.60 -1.12
C HIS A 20 23.98 17.02 0.33
N GLY A 21 24.96 17.93 0.53
CA GLY A 21 25.39 18.34 1.86
C GLY A 21 26.36 17.36 2.56
N PRO A 22 26.64 17.56 3.86
CA PRO A 22 27.64 16.81 4.63
C PRO A 22 27.10 15.47 5.18
N VAL A 23 26.38 14.69 4.38
CA VAL A 23 25.61 13.50 4.81
C VAL A 23 26.13 12.17 4.24
N LYS A 24 27.38 12.11 3.75
CA LYS A 24 27.96 10.92 3.10
C LYS A 24 27.76 9.64 3.93
N ALA A 25 27.98 9.69 5.24
CA ALA A 25 27.84 8.54 6.13
C ALA A 25 26.42 7.92 6.08
N ARG A 26 25.37 8.72 5.86
CA ARG A 26 24.00 8.21 5.70
C ARG A 26 23.79 7.56 4.33
N ALA A 27 24.37 8.16 3.28
CA ALA A 27 24.36 7.56 1.94
C ALA A 27 25.13 6.22 1.90
N ASP A 28 26.25 6.12 2.64
CA ASP A 28 26.98 4.86 2.82
C ASP A 28 26.12 3.79 3.52
N GLN A 29 25.30 4.17 4.50
CA GLN A 29 24.36 3.26 5.17
C GLN A 29 23.22 2.78 4.25
N LEU A 30 22.72 3.63 3.36
CA LEU A 30 21.75 3.21 2.34
C LEU A 30 22.37 2.27 1.30
N LEU A 31 23.60 2.55 0.85
CA LEU A 31 24.33 1.65 -0.04
C LEU A 31 24.56 0.28 0.60
N LEU A 32 24.90 0.23 1.90
CA LEU A 32 25.02 -1.01 2.66
C LEU A 32 23.69 -1.76 2.76
N ALA A 33 22.60 -1.08 3.12
CA ALA A 33 21.27 -1.69 3.19
C ALA A 33 20.81 -2.24 1.84
N GLY A 34 21.03 -1.49 0.76
CA GLY A 34 20.72 -1.94 -0.61
C GLY A 34 21.48 -3.22 -0.98
N ASN A 35 22.78 -3.31 -0.67
CA ASN A 35 23.55 -4.54 -0.91
C ASN A 35 23.03 -5.72 -0.09
N GLN A 36 22.75 -5.53 1.20
CA GLN A 36 22.15 -6.57 2.05
C GLN A 36 20.79 -7.05 1.49
N THR A 37 20.02 -6.14 0.89
CA THR A 37 18.73 -6.47 0.24
C THR A 37 18.94 -7.29 -1.02
N LEU A 38 19.92 -6.91 -1.86
CA LEU A 38 20.28 -7.67 -3.06
C LEU A 38 20.77 -9.07 -2.73
N ASP A 39 21.68 -9.20 -1.76
CA ASP A 39 22.22 -10.49 -1.29
C ASP A 39 21.11 -11.45 -0.82
N ASN A 40 20.05 -10.93 -0.19
CA ASN A 40 18.92 -11.70 0.31
C ASN A 40 17.87 -12.01 -0.78
N MET A 41 17.47 -10.99 -1.56
CA MET A 41 16.28 -11.06 -2.41
C MET A 41 16.57 -11.48 -3.85
N GLN A 42 17.76 -11.20 -4.41
CA GLN A 42 18.12 -11.68 -5.75
C GLN A 42 18.11 -13.22 -5.84
N PRO A 43 18.69 -13.99 -4.89
CA PRO A 43 18.64 -15.45 -4.94
C PRO A 43 17.25 -16.03 -4.68
N LEU A 44 16.42 -15.34 -3.88
CA LEU A 44 15.05 -15.74 -3.57
C LEU A 44 14.11 -15.57 -4.77
N LEU A 45 14.22 -14.46 -5.50
CA LEU A 45 13.39 -14.13 -6.65
C LEU A 45 13.98 -14.62 -7.99
N ASN A 46 15.21 -15.13 -7.99
CA ASN A 46 15.97 -15.52 -9.19
C ASN A 46 16.13 -14.35 -10.19
N VAL A 47 16.51 -13.18 -9.66
CA VAL A 47 16.66 -11.92 -10.43
C VAL A 47 18.12 -11.50 -10.51
N THR A 48 18.57 -11.15 -11.71
CA THR A 48 19.84 -10.46 -11.96
C THR A 48 19.55 -9.03 -12.41
N LEU A 49 20.21 -8.04 -11.81
CA LEU A 49 20.16 -6.66 -12.29
C LEU A 49 21.01 -6.50 -13.56
N GLU A 50 20.39 -6.12 -14.67
CA GLU A 50 21.08 -5.77 -15.92
C GLU A 50 21.67 -4.35 -15.90
N GLN A 51 21.08 -3.45 -15.10
CA GLN A 51 21.49 -2.07 -14.93
C GLN A 51 21.56 -1.70 -13.43
N PRO A 52 22.44 -0.77 -13.01
CA PRO A 52 22.52 -0.35 -11.62
C PRO A 52 21.29 0.44 -11.18
N ILE A 53 20.79 0.15 -9.97
CA ILE A 53 19.71 0.90 -9.31
C ILE A 53 20.23 2.29 -8.91
N THR A 54 19.43 3.32 -9.18
CA THR A 54 19.76 4.71 -8.84
C THR A 54 18.89 5.22 -7.70
N THR A 55 19.49 5.40 -6.52
CA THR A 55 18.83 5.96 -5.34
C THR A 55 19.16 7.44 -5.19
N THR A 56 18.15 8.28 -4.94
CA THR A 56 18.33 9.68 -4.54
C THR A 56 17.92 9.86 -3.09
N MET A 57 18.89 10.21 -2.23
CA MET A 57 18.68 10.45 -0.81
C MET A 57 18.39 11.94 -0.55
N TYR A 58 17.21 12.21 0.00
CA TYR A 58 16.75 13.54 0.40
C TYR A 58 17.00 13.81 1.88
N ASN A 59 17.31 15.06 2.24
CA ASN A 59 17.62 15.43 3.62
C ASN A 59 16.35 15.68 4.46
N ASN A 60 15.20 15.91 3.83
CA ASN A 60 13.91 16.16 4.47
C ASN A 60 12.74 15.95 3.51
N VAL A 61 11.52 15.84 4.07
CA VAL A 61 10.26 15.60 3.35
C VAL A 61 10.00 16.65 2.27
N LYS A 62 10.33 17.93 2.50
CA LYS A 62 10.05 19.01 1.54
C LYS A 62 10.84 18.80 0.24
N GLU A 63 12.14 18.54 0.34
CA GLU A 63 12.99 18.32 -0.84
C GLU A 63 12.52 17.12 -1.68
N MET A 64 11.98 16.09 -1.02
CA MET A 64 11.47 14.89 -1.70
C MET A 64 10.10 15.12 -2.34
N LEU A 65 9.19 15.84 -1.67
CA LEU A 65 7.92 16.29 -2.24
C LEU A 65 8.13 17.16 -3.48
N ASP A 66 9.11 18.06 -3.47
CA ASP A 66 9.50 18.89 -4.62
C ASP A 66 10.06 18.07 -5.82
N ALA A 67 10.28 16.76 -5.65
CA ALA A 67 10.80 15.85 -6.68
C ALA A 67 9.81 14.76 -7.12
N LEU A 68 8.70 14.56 -6.41
CA LEU A 68 7.65 13.64 -6.81
C LEU A 68 6.77 14.26 -7.92
N PRO A 69 6.21 13.46 -8.84
CA PRO A 69 5.18 13.94 -9.76
C PRO A 69 4.00 14.57 -9.00
N PRO A 70 3.30 15.57 -9.56
CA PRO A 70 2.06 16.07 -8.98
C PRO A 70 1.02 14.93 -8.90
N LYS A 71 0.73 14.45 -7.68
CA LYS A 71 -0.25 13.39 -7.41
C LYS A 71 -1.44 13.95 -6.62
N SER A 72 -2.58 13.26 -6.71
CA SER A 72 -3.81 13.61 -5.99
C SER A 72 -3.56 13.67 -4.47
N SER A 73 -4.31 14.52 -3.77
CA SER A 73 -4.21 14.76 -2.31
C SER A 73 -4.56 13.55 -1.43
N THR A 74 -4.94 12.41 -2.03
CA THR A 74 -5.33 11.17 -1.35
C THR A 74 -4.15 10.32 -0.87
N ILE A 75 -2.92 10.59 -1.32
CA ILE A 75 -1.74 9.85 -0.84
C ILE A 75 -1.33 10.41 0.52
N SER A 76 -1.39 9.57 1.55
CA SER A 76 -0.97 9.92 2.91
C SER A 76 0.48 10.39 2.93
N ARG A 77 0.78 11.41 3.74
CA ARG A 77 2.17 11.82 4.02
C ARG A 77 3.00 10.67 4.60
N GLU A 78 2.36 9.73 5.28
CA GLU A 78 2.95 8.50 5.83
C GLU A 78 3.56 7.62 4.72
N LEU A 79 2.80 7.30 3.65
CA LEU A 79 3.32 6.58 2.48
C LEU A 79 4.47 7.34 1.81
N ILE A 80 4.38 8.67 1.72
CA ILE A 80 5.47 9.48 1.18
C ILE A 80 6.70 9.46 2.10
N THR A 81 6.55 9.32 3.42
CA THR A 81 7.70 9.24 4.33
C THR A 81 8.42 7.88 4.31
N GLU A 82 7.80 6.85 3.74
CA GLU A 82 8.37 5.49 3.67
C GLU A 82 9.29 5.29 2.46
N GLY A 83 9.10 6.03 1.36
CA GLY A 83 9.96 6.00 0.18
C GLY A 83 9.19 6.22 -1.13
N GLN A 84 9.84 5.96 -2.27
CA GLN A 84 9.18 5.71 -3.55
C GLN A 84 10.15 5.05 -4.54
N ALA A 85 9.84 3.82 -4.96
CA ALA A 85 10.41 3.17 -6.13
C ALA A 85 9.70 3.61 -7.41
N PHE A 86 10.48 3.78 -8.47
CA PHE A 86 10.06 3.89 -9.87
C PHE A 86 10.64 2.66 -10.57
N THR A 87 9.85 1.59 -10.60
CA THR A 87 10.32 0.23 -10.94
C THR A 87 10.79 0.12 -12.38
N ASP A 88 10.07 0.73 -13.33
CA ASP A 88 10.42 0.79 -14.75
C ASP A 88 11.79 1.47 -14.99
N ASP A 89 12.13 2.46 -14.16
CA ASP A 89 13.35 3.28 -14.26
C ASP A 89 14.51 2.77 -13.36
N GLY A 90 14.31 1.67 -12.61
CA GLY A 90 15.29 1.21 -11.61
C GLY A 90 15.68 2.27 -10.58
N THR A 91 14.76 3.20 -10.26
CA THR A 91 15.08 4.43 -9.50
C THR A 91 14.34 4.46 -8.17
N ILE A 92 15.00 4.95 -7.12
CA ILE A 92 14.47 5.01 -5.74
C ILE A 92 14.63 6.43 -5.18
N LEU A 93 13.60 6.96 -4.51
CA LEU A 93 13.68 8.17 -3.70
C LEU A 93 13.51 7.82 -2.22
N VAL A 94 14.43 8.27 -1.35
CA VAL A 94 14.47 7.90 0.08
C VAL A 94 14.76 9.11 0.97
N LEU A 95 14.10 9.18 2.13
CA LEU A 95 14.45 10.12 3.20
C LEU A 95 15.64 9.61 4.02
N GLY A 96 16.77 10.29 3.88
CA GLY A 96 18.02 9.95 4.57
C GLY A 96 18.14 10.47 6.00
N ASN A 97 17.06 10.89 6.65
CA ASN A 97 17.09 11.51 7.99
C ASN A 97 16.38 10.72 9.09
N GLY A 98 15.60 9.68 8.74
CA GLY A 98 14.93 8.81 9.71
C GLY A 98 15.79 7.63 10.17
N GLN A 99 15.46 7.06 11.33
CA GLN A 99 16.08 5.81 11.81
C GLN A 99 15.77 4.64 10.86
N ASN A 100 14.57 4.65 10.26
CA ASN A 100 14.07 3.58 9.37
C ASN A 100 14.64 3.65 7.94
N ALA A 101 15.52 4.61 7.61
CA ALA A 101 15.95 4.88 6.23
C ALA A 101 16.59 3.66 5.53
N ARG A 102 17.21 2.75 6.30
CA ARG A 102 17.76 1.48 5.80
C ARG A 102 16.65 0.45 5.49
N GLY A 103 15.67 0.29 6.39
CA GLY A 103 14.46 -0.53 6.15
C GLY A 103 13.65 -0.05 4.94
N THR A 104 13.39 1.26 4.88
CA THR A 104 12.85 1.98 3.72
C THR A 104 13.61 1.64 2.42
N MET A 105 14.94 1.75 2.41
CA MET A 105 15.75 1.41 1.22
C MET A 105 15.59 -0.05 0.81
N SER A 106 15.51 -0.99 1.75
CA SER A 106 15.30 -2.40 1.45
C SER A 106 13.89 -2.72 0.93
N HIS A 107 12.86 -2.05 1.46
CA HIS A 107 11.47 -2.18 0.99
C HIS A 107 11.35 -1.68 -0.46
N GLU A 108 11.79 -0.45 -0.73
CA GLU A 108 11.74 0.16 -2.07
C GLU A 108 12.60 -0.57 -3.12
N LEU A 109 13.77 -1.06 -2.74
CA LEU A 109 14.59 -1.88 -3.64
C LEU A 109 13.90 -3.20 -3.97
N THR A 110 13.17 -3.77 -3.02
CA THR A 110 12.46 -5.04 -3.25
C THR A 110 11.30 -4.88 -4.24
N HIS A 111 10.59 -3.75 -4.29
CA HIS A 111 9.63 -3.48 -5.37
C HIS A 111 10.25 -3.55 -6.77
N ILE A 112 11.48 -3.03 -6.94
CA ILE A 112 12.20 -3.13 -8.23
C ILE A 112 12.49 -4.60 -8.56
N LEU A 113 12.92 -5.39 -7.58
CA LEU A 113 13.17 -6.83 -7.79
C LEU A 113 11.87 -7.61 -8.06
N ASN A 114 10.78 -7.29 -7.38
CA ASN A 114 9.46 -7.91 -7.58
C ASN A 114 8.94 -7.66 -9.00
N HIS A 115 9.03 -6.41 -9.47
CA HIS A 115 8.71 -6.01 -10.82
C HIS A 115 9.53 -6.80 -11.85
N ILE A 116 10.87 -6.85 -11.69
CA ILE A 116 11.74 -7.63 -12.58
C ILE A 116 11.42 -9.14 -12.51
N ALA A 117 11.01 -9.66 -11.36
CA ALA A 117 10.71 -11.09 -11.16
C ALA A 117 9.36 -11.53 -11.73
N GLY A 118 8.32 -10.69 -11.60
CA GLY A 118 6.92 -11.13 -11.72
C GLY A 118 6.00 -10.26 -12.59
N ASP A 119 6.38 -9.03 -12.93
CA ASP A 119 5.53 -8.20 -13.79
C ASP A 119 5.63 -8.60 -15.26
N SER A 120 4.49 -8.49 -15.95
CA SER A 120 4.37 -8.74 -17.39
C SER A 120 3.78 -7.52 -18.09
N ILE A 121 4.06 -7.39 -19.39
CA ILE A 121 3.56 -6.31 -20.27
C ILE A 121 2.04 -6.12 -20.17
N ILE A 122 1.28 -7.20 -19.88
CA ILE A 122 -0.18 -7.20 -19.84
C ILE A 122 -0.78 -7.20 -18.43
N ARG A 123 0.03 -7.40 -17.38
CA ARG A 123 -0.42 -7.63 -16.00
C ARG A 123 0.74 -7.45 -15.01
N PRO A 124 0.66 -6.49 -14.09
CA PRO A 124 1.52 -6.48 -12.91
C PRO A 124 1.04 -7.51 -11.87
N ILE A 125 1.93 -7.89 -10.96
CA ILE A 125 1.59 -8.65 -9.76
C ILE A 125 0.57 -7.89 -8.89
N PRO A 126 -0.28 -8.57 -8.09
CA PRO A 126 -1.21 -7.89 -7.20
C PRO A 126 -0.48 -7.26 -6.02
N SER A 127 -1.00 -6.14 -5.50
CA SER A 127 -0.37 -5.38 -4.41
C SER A 127 -0.04 -6.24 -3.19
N TRP A 128 -0.86 -7.23 -2.80
CA TRP A 128 -0.53 -8.07 -1.63
C TRP A 128 0.73 -8.91 -1.81
N LEU A 129 1.05 -9.29 -3.04
CA LEU A 129 2.26 -10.06 -3.33
C LEU A 129 3.47 -9.14 -3.37
N ASP A 130 3.33 -7.97 -3.99
CA ASP A 130 4.37 -6.95 -4.08
C ASP A 130 4.75 -6.40 -2.68
N GLU A 131 3.78 -5.81 -1.98
CA GLU A 131 3.95 -5.26 -0.64
C GLU A 131 4.35 -6.34 0.37
N GLY A 132 3.81 -7.57 0.23
CA GLY A 132 4.16 -8.70 1.08
C GLY A 132 5.59 -9.21 0.87
N LEU A 133 6.12 -9.12 -0.36
CA LEU A 133 7.53 -9.39 -0.66
C LEU A 133 8.43 -8.25 -0.24
N ALA A 134 8.02 -6.99 -0.44
CA ALA A 134 8.75 -5.81 0.02
C ALA A 134 8.92 -5.80 1.55
N GLU A 135 7.85 -6.13 2.28
CA GLU A 135 7.88 -6.29 3.73
C GLU A 135 8.56 -7.57 4.23
N TYR A 136 8.71 -8.59 3.38
CA TYR A 136 9.58 -9.75 3.67
C TYR A 136 11.07 -9.40 3.45
N GLY A 137 11.38 -8.63 2.40
CA GLY A 137 12.73 -8.19 2.06
C GLY A 137 13.25 -7.02 2.90
N ASN A 138 12.36 -6.37 3.67
CA ASN A 138 12.71 -5.30 4.59
C ASN A 138 13.67 -5.79 5.68
N ILE A 139 14.90 -5.27 5.70
CA ILE A 139 15.97 -5.72 6.61
C ILE A 139 15.84 -5.13 8.02
N GLU A 140 15.03 -4.08 8.20
CA GLU A 140 14.75 -3.41 9.47
C GLU A 140 13.24 -3.17 9.63
N PRO A 141 12.43 -4.27 9.72
CA PRO A 141 10.98 -4.18 9.77
C PRO A 141 10.50 -3.66 11.13
N GLY A 142 9.42 -2.87 11.10
CA GLY A 142 8.70 -2.45 12.30
C GLY A 142 7.73 -3.52 12.82
N PHE A 143 7.45 -3.48 14.13
CA PHE A 143 6.49 -4.37 14.81
C PHE A 143 5.02 -3.93 14.65
N SER A 144 4.76 -2.72 14.13
CA SER A 144 3.40 -2.16 13.98
C SER A 144 2.48 -3.05 13.15
N TYR A 145 3.01 -3.65 12.09
CA TYR A 145 2.27 -4.52 11.19
C TYR A 145 1.90 -5.88 11.79
N ASP A 146 2.74 -6.43 12.67
CA ASP A 146 2.41 -7.67 13.41
C ASP A 146 1.29 -7.41 14.42
N ILE A 147 1.39 -6.32 15.18
CA ILE A 147 0.37 -5.91 16.15
C ILE A 147 -0.98 -5.64 15.45
N ALA A 148 -0.95 -4.98 14.29
CA ALA A 148 -2.16 -4.73 13.49
C ALA A 148 -2.76 -6.02 12.91
N LEU A 149 -1.92 -6.97 12.49
CA LEU A 149 -2.36 -8.28 12.03
C LEU A 149 -3.01 -9.09 13.18
N ASP A 150 -2.35 -9.17 14.34
CA ASP A 150 -2.89 -9.85 15.52
C ASP A 150 -4.24 -9.27 15.93
N TYR A 151 -4.35 -7.93 15.94
CA TYR A 151 -5.63 -7.25 16.15
C TYR A 151 -6.67 -7.65 15.10
N ALA A 152 -6.30 -7.71 13.82
CA ALA A 152 -7.22 -8.04 12.72
C ALA A 152 -7.69 -9.51 12.75
N ILE A 153 -6.82 -10.45 13.15
CA ILE A 153 -7.16 -11.85 13.43
C ILE A 153 -8.22 -11.92 14.53
N ASN A 154 -7.97 -11.26 15.67
CA ASN A 154 -8.85 -11.31 16.84
C ASN A 154 -10.17 -10.53 16.67
N THR A 155 -10.25 -9.61 15.71
CA THR A 155 -11.43 -8.75 15.47
C THR A 155 -12.18 -9.06 14.18
N ASN A 156 -11.83 -10.13 13.45
CA ASN A 156 -12.40 -10.50 12.16
C ASN A 156 -12.35 -9.35 11.12
N ARG A 157 -11.22 -8.62 11.09
CA ARG A 157 -10.94 -7.52 10.16
C ARG A 157 -10.04 -7.93 8.97
N LEU A 158 -9.71 -9.21 8.84
CA LEU A 158 -8.90 -9.76 7.76
C LEU A 158 -9.60 -9.65 6.39
N LYS A 159 -8.83 -9.36 5.33
CA LYS A 159 -9.37 -9.18 3.98
C LYS A 159 -9.07 -10.41 3.11
N PRO A 160 -10.05 -11.03 2.42
CA PRO A 160 -9.76 -12.13 1.50
C PRO A 160 -8.77 -11.73 0.41
N VAL A 161 -7.78 -12.60 0.13
CA VAL A 161 -6.71 -12.35 -0.86
C VAL A 161 -7.22 -11.97 -2.24
N VAL A 162 -8.35 -12.55 -2.67
CA VAL A 162 -9.05 -12.18 -3.91
C VAL A 162 -9.47 -10.70 -3.99
N LEU A 163 -9.62 -10.02 -2.85
CA LEU A 163 -9.95 -8.59 -2.73
C LEU A 163 -8.71 -7.72 -2.45
N MET A 164 -7.51 -8.30 -2.37
CA MET A 164 -6.25 -7.62 -2.09
C MET A 164 -5.41 -7.34 -3.34
N LYS A 165 -6.02 -7.41 -4.54
CA LYS A 165 -5.35 -7.08 -5.80
C LYS A 165 -4.78 -5.66 -5.82
N ASN A 166 -5.48 -4.72 -5.18
CA ASN A 166 -5.08 -3.33 -5.00
C ASN A 166 -5.02 -3.01 -3.49
N MET A 167 -4.17 -2.05 -3.11
CA MET A 167 -4.11 -1.49 -1.76
C MET A 167 -5.46 -0.88 -1.31
N PRO A 168 -5.85 -0.96 -0.02
CA PRO A 168 -7.03 -0.29 0.51
C PRO A 168 -6.92 1.24 0.51
N GLY A 169 -8.07 1.94 0.54
CA GLY A 169 -8.12 3.41 0.52
C GLY A 169 -8.19 4.10 1.90
N LYS A 170 -8.08 3.35 3.01
CA LYS A 170 -8.12 3.90 4.38
C LYS A 170 -6.86 3.50 5.14
N SER A 171 -6.25 4.43 5.89
CA SER A 171 -5.00 4.18 6.63
C SER A 171 -5.07 2.97 7.57
N GLU A 172 -6.16 2.79 8.33
CA GLU A 172 -6.35 1.60 9.19
C GLU A 172 -6.29 0.27 8.42
N GLU A 173 -6.88 0.24 7.22
CA GLU A 173 -6.92 -0.96 6.38
C GLU A 173 -5.57 -1.22 5.70
N ILE A 174 -4.77 -0.17 5.45
CA ILE A 174 -3.42 -0.26 4.88
C ILE A 174 -2.44 -0.94 5.85
N ILE A 175 -2.44 -0.55 7.14
CA ILE A 175 -1.53 -1.15 8.15
C ILE A 175 -1.82 -2.65 8.33
N ILE A 176 -3.11 -3.04 8.36
CA ILE A 176 -3.54 -4.45 8.39
C ILE A 176 -3.12 -5.17 7.10
N PHE A 177 -3.28 -4.51 5.94
CA PHE A 177 -2.92 -5.05 4.64
C PHE A 177 -1.42 -5.39 4.56
N TYR A 178 -0.53 -4.53 5.05
CA TYR A 178 0.91 -4.82 5.10
C TYR A 178 1.22 -6.08 5.92
N GLY A 179 0.76 -6.13 7.18
CA GLY A 179 1.00 -7.26 8.07
C GLY A 179 0.43 -8.57 7.51
N GLN A 180 -0.81 -8.53 7.01
CA GLN A 180 -1.44 -9.68 6.38
C GLN A 180 -0.68 -10.14 5.12
N SER A 181 -0.27 -9.21 4.26
CA SER A 181 0.50 -9.50 3.03
C SER A 181 1.84 -10.16 3.35
N ARG A 182 2.62 -9.59 4.28
CA ARG A 182 3.88 -10.17 4.78
C ARG A 182 3.67 -11.57 5.36
N SER A 183 2.58 -11.79 6.09
CA SER A 183 2.28 -13.10 6.71
C SER A 183 1.93 -14.18 5.67
N ILE A 184 1.18 -13.83 4.62
CA ILE A 184 0.87 -14.75 3.51
C ILE A 184 2.12 -15.08 2.70
N VAL A 185 2.94 -14.08 2.38
CA VAL A 185 4.20 -14.26 1.65
C VAL A 185 5.19 -15.10 2.45
N ASN A 186 5.29 -14.89 3.77
CA ASN A 186 6.06 -15.76 4.66
C ASN A 186 5.60 -17.23 4.58
N MET A 187 4.31 -17.52 4.48
CA MET A 187 3.82 -18.89 4.28
C MET A 187 4.20 -19.46 2.90
N LEU A 188 4.11 -18.66 1.82
CA LEU A 188 4.56 -19.10 0.49
C LEU A 188 6.04 -19.48 0.48
N ILE A 189 6.88 -18.69 1.16
CA ILE A 189 8.33 -18.87 1.22
C ILE A 189 8.72 -20.03 2.15
N ASN A 190 8.28 -19.99 3.41
CA ASN A 190 8.80 -20.85 4.48
C ASN A 190 8.06 -22.19 4.57
N ASP A 191 6.74 -22.22 4.32
CA ASP A 191 5.94 -23.45 4.44
C ASP A 191 5.80 -24.18 3.09
N LEU A 192 5.75 -23.43 1.97
CA LEU A 192 5.49 -23.96 0.63
C LEU A 192 6.74 -24.01 -0.26
N GLY A 193 7.82 -23.31 0.12
CA GLY A 193 9.17 -23.47 -0.39
C GLY A 193 9.62 -22.41 -1.39
N GLN A 194 10.83 -21.86 -1.18
CA GLN A 194 11.44 -20.80 -2.00
C GLN A 194 11.49 -21.13 -3.50
N GLU A 195 11.79 -22.37 -3.89
CA GLU A 195 11.82 -22.77 -5.30
C GLU A 195 10.45 -22.66 -5.97
N LYS A 196 9.35 -22.88 -5.24
CA LYS A 196 8.00 -22.65 -5.77
C LYS A 196 7.72 -21.16 -5.95
N LEU A 197 8.21 -20.29 -5.07
CA LEU A 197 8.09 -18.84 -5.25
C LEU A 197 8.77 -18.39 -6.55
N LYS A 198 10.00 -18.86 -6.83
CA LYS A 198 10.73 -18.53 -8.08
C LYS A 198 9.93 -18.89 -9.34
N VAL A 199 9.44 -20.13 -9.40
CA VAL A 199 8.65 -20.59 -10.55
C VAL A 199 7.31 -19.87 -10.64
N PHE A 200 6.68 -19.54 -9.50
CA PHE A 200 5.45 -18.75 -9.44
C PHE A 200 5.64 -17.31 -9.95
N MET A 201 6.69 -16.61 -9.55
CA MET A 201 7.01 -15.28 -10.07
C MET A 201 7.28 -15.32 -11.58
N SER A 202 8.09 -16.28 -12.04
CA SER A 202 8.34 -16.51 -13.47
C SER A 202 7.05 -16.80 -14.27
N GLU A 203 6.11 -17.54 -13.68
CA GLU A 203 4.80 -17.80 -14.29
C GLU A 203 3.96 -16.51 -14.41
N LEU A 204 3.93 -15.66 -13.39
CA LEU A 204 3.27 -14.35 -13.44
C LEU A 204 3.90 -13.44 -14.50
N LYS A 205 5.23 -13.42 -14.60
CA LYS A 205 6.01 -12.66 -15.60
C LYS A 205 5.68 -13.08 -17.04
N SER A 206 5.25 -14.32 -17.26
CA SER A 206 4.76 -14.78 -18.57
C SER A 206 3.37 -14.26 -18.95
N GLY A 207 2.67 -13.56 -18.04
CA GLY A 207 1.32 -13.00 -18.24
C GLY A 207 0.18 -13.85 -17.67
N THR A 208 0.49 -15.03 -17.14
CA THR A 208 -0.48 -15.94 -16.49
C THR A 208 -1.19 -15.23 -15.33
N SER A 209 -2.51 -15.43 -15.20
CA SER A 209 -3.26 -14.84 -14.08
C SER A 209 -2.91 -15.50 -12.75
N ILE A 210 -3.05 -14.78 -11.63
CA ILE A 210 -2.60 -15.30 -10.34
C ILE A 210 -3.30 -16.60 -9.93
N ASP A 211 -4.60 -16.77 -10.17
CA ASP A 211 -5.29 -18.03 -9.88
C ASP A 211 -4.78 -19.20 -10.73
N LEU A 212 -4.42 -18.96 -12.01
CA LEU A 212 -3.82 -19.99 -12.86
C LEU A 212 -2.39 -20.33 -12.41
N ALA A 213 -1.59 -19.33 -12.04
CA ALA A 213 -0.24 -19.53 -11.53
C ALA A 213 -0.24 -20.25 -10.16
N LEU A 214 -1.14 -19.87 -9.25
CA LEU A 214 -1.33 -20.57 -7.97
C LEU A 214 -1.78 -22.02 -8.19
N SER A 215 -2.71 -22.26 -9.13
CA SER A 215 -3.19 -23.60 -9.46
C SER A 215 -2.07 -24.46 -10.04
N LYS A 216 -1.28 -23.92 -10.97
CA LYS A 216 -0.17 -24.61 -11.62
C LYS A 216 0.98 -24.97 -10.68
N ILE A 217 1.33 -24.09 -9.74
CA ILE A 217 2.54 -24.22 -8.91
C ILE A 217 2.27 -24.77 -7.51
N TYR A 218 1.14 -24.41 -6.91
CA TYR A 218 0.78 -24.80 -5.54
C TYR A 218 -0.39 -25.78 -5.46
N ASN A 219 -1.11 -26.03 -6.57
CA ASN A 219 -2.40 -26.73 -6.58
C ASN A 219 -3.43 -26.03 -5.66
N LEU A 220 -3.48 -24.70 -5.70
CA LEU A 220 -4.40 -23.86 -4.92
C LEU A 220 -4.99 -22.76 -5.82
N ASN A 221 -6.25 -22.38 -5.63
CA ASN A 221 -6.74 -21.07 -6.05
C ASN A 221 -6.57 -20.01 -4.94
N SER A 222 -6.86 -18.74 -5.21
CA SER A 222 -6.70 -17.66 -4.21
C SER A 222 -7.54 -17.82 -2.93
N ILE A 223 -8.69 -18.50 -2.99
CA ILE A 223 -9.55 -18.78 -1.82
C ILE A 223 -8.95 -19.92 -0.99
N GLU A 224 -8.39 -20.94 -1.63
CA GLU A 224 -7.69 -22.05 -0.97
C GLU A 224 -6.37 -21.61 -0.34
N LEU A 225 -5.62 -20.73 -1.02
CA LEU A 225 -4.45 -20.05 -0.45
C LEU A 225 -4.83 -19.26 0.82
N TYR A 226 -5.89 -18.45 0.73
CA TYR A 226 -6.36 -17.67 1.87
C TYR A 226 -6.82 -18.55 3.04
N ASN A 227 -7.59 -19.61 2.78
CA ASN A 227 -8.03 -20.54 3.82
C ASN A 227 -6.88 -21.36 4.43
N LYS A 228 -5.86 -21.72 3.64
CA LYS A 228 -4.63 -22.32 4.15
C LYS A 228 -3.91 -21.38 5.11
N TRP A 229 -3.80 -20.10 4.75
CA TRP A 229 -3.21 -19.07 5.61
C TRP A 229 -4.03 -18.81 6.87
N LEU A 230 -5.37 -18.69 6.77
CA LEU A 230 -6.26 -18.55 7.92
C LEU A 230 -6.08 -19.70 8.92
N THR A 231 -5.95 -20.94 8.42
CA THR A 231 -5.64 -22.12 9.25
C THR A 231 -4.31 -21.99 9.98
N LYS A 232 -3.25 -21.47 9.32
CA LYS A 232 -1.92 -21.23 9.92
C LYS A 232 -1.98 -20.20 11.06
N VAL A 233 -2.77 -19.14 10.91
CA VAL A 233 -2.89 -18.06 11.91
C VAL A 233 -4.02 -18.29 12.93
N GLY A 234 -4.67 -19.46 12.93
CA GLY A 234 -5.74 -19.80 13.87
C GLY A 234 -7.06 -19.05 13.65
N ALA A 235 -7.25 -18.43 12.49
CA ALA A 235 -8.46 -17.68 12.16
C ALA A 235 -9.58 -18.58 11.57
N PRO A 236 -10.86 -18.21 11.74
CA PRO A 236 -11.98 -18.95 11.15
C PRO A 236 -11.88 -19.03 9.61
N PRO A 237 -12.34 -20.13 8.98
CA PRO A 237 -12.29 -20.28 7.54
C PRO A 237 -13.21 -19.28 6.82
N TYR A 238 -12.71 -18.71 5.73
CA TYR A 238 -13.48 -17.84 4.84
C TYR A 238 -14.30 -18.66 3.85
N VAL A 239 -15.62 -18.53 3.98
CA VAL A 239 -16.58 -19.00 2.98
C VAL A 239 -17.01 -17.80 2.14
N PRO A 240 -16.79 -17.79 0.81
CA PRO A 240 -17.29 -16.73 -0.06
C PRO A 240 -18.81 -16.59 0.07
N PRO A 241 -19.37 -15.36 0.03
CA PRO A 241 -20.81 -15.18 -0.02
C PRO A 241 -21.40 -16.00 -1.17
N SER A 242 -22.43 -16.80 -0.87
CA SER A 242 -23.12 -17.57 -1.90
C SER A 242 -23.60 -16.63 -3.00
N GLN A 243 -23.23 -16.90 -4.25
CA GLN A 243 -23.85 -16.27 -5.41
C GLN A 243 -25.28 -16.78 -5.60
N SER A 244 -26.14 -16.54 -4.61
CA SER A 244 -27.56 -16.36 -4.87
C SER A 244 -27.66 -15.19 -5.83
N ARG A 245 -27.72 -15.49 -7.12
CA ARG A 245 -28.07 -14.52 -8.15
C ARG A 245 -29.45 -14.00 -7.78
N SER A 246 -29.50 -12.86 -7.10
CA SER A 246 -30.64 -11.96 -7.17
C SER A 246 -30.69 -11.52 -8.63
N ILE A 247 -31.32 -12.34 -9.47
CA ILE A 247 -31.66 -11.98 -10.84
C ILE A 247 -32.41 -10.65 -10.67
N PRO A 248 -31.94 -9.55 -11.28
CA PRO A 248 -32.65 -8.29 -11.18
C PRO A 248 -34.09 -8.55 -11.60
N THR A 249 -35.05 -8.27 -10.71
CA THR A 249 -36.46 -8.37 -11.08
C THR A 249 -36.63 -7.46 -12.28
N ALA A 250 -36.96 -8.06 -13.43
CA ALA A 250 -37.09 -7.30 -14.66
C ALA A 250 -38.14 -6.22 -14.43
N ILE A 251 -37.71 -4.95 -14.41
CA ILE A 251 -38.65 -3.84 -14.40
C ILE A 251 -39.42 -3.98 -15.71
N PRO A 252 -40.75 -4.15 -15.68
CA PRO A 252 -41.51 -4.26 -16.91
C PRO A 252 -41.31 -2.97 -17.70
N ILE A 253 -40.72 -3.08 -18.89
CA ILE A 253 -40.64 -1.94 -19.81
C ILE A 253 -42.08 -1.52 -20.08
N PRO A 254 -42.47 -0.27 -19.80
CA PRO A 254 -43.82 0.18 -20.09
C PRO A 254 -44.05 0.05 -21.60
N THR A 255 -45.07 -0.72 -21.98
CA THR A 255 -45.49 -0.83 -23.38
C THR A 255 -45.85 0.56 -23.89
N VAL A 256 -45.01 1.12 -24.74
CA VAL A 256 -45.32 2.38 -25.43
C VAL A 256 -46.35 2.05 -26.50
N GLU A 257 -47.62 2.36 -26.23
CA GLU A 257 -48.63 2.28 -27.28
C GLU A 257 -48.30 3.29 -28.40
N PRO A 258 -48.48 2.92 -29.69
CA PRO A 258 -48.27 3.84 -30.79
C PRO A 258 -49.14 5.10 -30.62
N TYR A 259 -48.53 6.26 -30.85
CA TYR A 259 -49.22 7.54 -30.76
C TYR A 259 -50.26 7.68 -31.88
N GLU A 260 -51.53 7.41 -31.56
CA GLU A 260 -52.65 7.72 -32.45
C GLU A 260 -52.93 9.23 -32.46
N LEU A 261 -52.61 9.87 -33.59
CA LEU A 261 -52.82 11.29 -33.83
C LEU A 261 -54.33 11.63 -33.83
N GLY A 262 -54.87 11.98 -32.65
CA GLY A 262 -56.26 12.45 -32.50
C GLY A 262 -56.91 12.21 -31.14
N LYS A 263 -56.36 11.38 -30.25
CA LYS A 263 -56.94 11.11 -28.92
C LYS A 263 -56.35 12.02 -27.84
N THR A 264 -57.20 12.78 -27.14
CA THR A 264 -56.80 13.58 -25.97
C THR A 264 -56.79 12.72 -24.71
N ILE A 265 -55.61 12.52 -24.12
CA ILE A 265 -55.47 11.81 -22.84
C ILE A 265 -55.81 12.76 -21.68
N LYS A 266 -56.94 12.54 -21.01
CA LYS A 266 -57.25 13.15 -19.71
C LYS A 266 -56.85 12.19 -18.59
N ASN A 267 -55.64 12.35 -18.06
CA ASN A 267 -55.27 11.77 -16.76
C ASN A 267 -54.15 12.60 -16.10
N THR A 268 -54.54 13.74 -15.54
CA THR A 268 -53.72 14.47 -14.57
C THR A 268 -54.02 13.97 -13.17
N LYS A 269 -52.99 13.50 -12.46
CA LYS A 269 -52.96 13.45 -10.99
C LYS A 269 -51.94 14.51 -10.53
N PRO A 270 -52.18 15.26 -9.44
CA PRO A 270 -51.49 16.54 -9.23
C PRO A 270 -49.99 16.40 -8.96
N LEU A 271 -49.23 17.43 -9.33
CA LEU A 271 -47.97 17.75 -8.67
C LEU A 271 -48.29 18.39 -7.31
N ASP A 272 -47.66 17.91 -6.24
CA ASP A 272 -47.70 18.59 -4.95
C ASP A 272 -46.83 19.86 -5.01
N GLU A 273 -47.47 21.03 -4.97
CA GLU A 273 -46.77 22.30 -4.80
C GLU A 273 -46.33 22.50 -3.35
N LYS A 274 -45.03 22.76 -3.14
CA LYS A 274 -44.60 23.86 -2.27
C LYS A 274 -43.16 24.31 -2.53
N ASN A 275 -43.06 25.49 -3.16
CA ASN A 275 -42.03 26.54 -3.02
C ASN A 275 -40.56 26.09 -3.18
N GLN A 276 -39.84 26.38 -4.26
CA GLN A 276 -39.49 27.73 -4.76
C GLN A 276 -39.07 28.72 -3.66
N ASN A 277 -37.77 29.05 -3.60
CA ASN A 277 -37.33 30.32 -4.18
C ASN A 277 -35.81 30.41 -4.40
N GLU A 278 -35.43 31.42 -5.18
CA GLU A 278 -34.19 31.51 -5.94
C GLU A 278 -32.96 32.02 -5.15
N SER A 279 -31.81 31.92 -5.81
CA SER A 279 -30.53 32.50 -5.43
C SER A 279 -30.56 34.02 -5.25
N ASN A 280 -29.85 34.51 -4.23
CA ASN A 280 -29.13 35.78 -4.29
C ASN A 280 -27.79 35.63 -3.55
N ILE A 281 -26.73 36.25 -4.10
CA ILE A 281 -25.35 36.17 -3.61
C ILE A 281 -24.94 37.56 -3.07
N GLU A 282 -24.06 37.57 -2.06
CA GLU A 282 -23.14 38.65 -1.58
C GLU A 282 -23.25 38.95 -0.05
N PRO A 283 -22.18 39.42 0.65
CA PRO A 283 -21.28 38.49 1.33
C PRO A 283 -20.88 38.93 2.78
N ILE A 284 -19.78 38.36 3.33
CA ILE A 284 -18.84 38.93 4.34
C ILE A 284 -18.86 38.40 5.82
N ALA A 285 -17.64 37.99 6.27
CA ALA A 285 -17.00 38.00 7.62
C ALA A 285 -17.44 37.13 8.84
N SER A 286 -16.50 36.25 9.25
CA SER A 286 -15.76 36.22 10.54
C SER A 286 -16.44 36.46 11.91
N SER A 287 -16.49 35.41 12.76
CA SER A 287 -16.01 35.35 14.18
C SER A 287 -16.43 34.00 14.81
N LYS A 288 -15.51 33.17 15.33
CA LYS A 288 -14.94 33.07 16.71
C LYS A 288 -15.84 32.43 17.80
N ASP A 289 -15.26 31.37 18.41
CA ASP A 289 -15.40 30.84 19.78
C ASP A 289 -16.74 30.22 20.27
N GLY A 290 -16.66 28.99 20.83
CA GLY A 290 -17.75 28.34 21.58
C GLY A 290 -17.74 26.79 21.51
N ALA A 291 -17.31 26.12 22.58
CA ALA A 291 -17.11 24.66 22.64
C ALA A 291 -18.28 23.85 23.26
N ILE A 292 -18.03 22.53 23.42
CA ILE A 292 -18.71 21.49 24.24
C ILE A 292 -19.70 20.59 23.44
N LEU A 293 -19.75 19.25 23.56
CA LEU A 293 -19.07 18.25 24.45
C LEU A 293 -18.43 17.10 23.63
N ALA A 294 -17.91 16.05 24.29
CA ALA A 294 -17.35 14.83 23.69
C ALA A 294 -18.21 13.57 23.99
N SER A 295 -18.14 12.55 23.12
CA SER A 295 -18.67 11.20 23.40
C SER A 295 -17.55 10.20 23.71
N SER A 296 -17.86 9.18 24.50
CA SER A 296 -16.91 8.47 25.37
C SER A 296 -16.02 7.39 24.73
N ASN A 297 -16.04 7.22 23.41
CA ASN A 297 -15.30 6.13 22.74
C ASN A 297 -13.88 6.51 22.28
N ASN A 298 -13.52 7.80 22.30
CA ASN A 298 -12.24 8.27 21.74
C ASN A 298 -11.04 8.12 22.70
N LEU A 299 -11.25 7.86 24.00
CA LEU A 299 -10.16 7.84 25.00
C LEU A 299 -9.19 6.66 24.82
N ILE A 300 -9.65 5.52 24.33
CA ILE A 300 -8.78 4.36 24.02
C ILE A 300 -8.07 4.56 22.67
N LEU A 301 -8.79 5.10 21.68
CA LEU A 301 -8.28 5.33 20.32
C LEU A 301 -7.14 6.37 20.29
N VAL A 302 -7.28 7.45 21.06
CA VAL A 302 -6.23 8.44 21.26
C VAL A 302 -5.00 7.83 21.94
N GLY A 303 -5.17 6.85 22.83
CA GLY A 303 -4.05 6.16 23.50
C GLY A 303 -3.08 5.48 22.54
N ILE A 304 -3.58 4.79 21.50
CA ILE A 304 -2.75 4.08 20.51
C ILE A 304 -1.99 5.08 19.62
N ILE A 305 -2.65 6.14 19.17
CA ILE A 305 -2.04 7.19 18.34
C ILE A 305 -0.99 8.00 19.14
N ILE A 306 -1.26 8.27 20.42
CA ILE A 306 -0.29 8.91 21.32
C ILE A 306 0.90 7.98 21.61
N PHE A 307 0.70 6.66 21.74
CA PHE A 307 1.80 5.72 21.96
C PHE A 307 2.77 5.64 20.76
N ILE A 308 2.23 5.67 19.52
CA ILE A 308 3.03 5.73 18.29
C ILE A 308 3.86 7.03 18.20
N THR A 309 3.31 8.16 18.67
CA THR A 309 4.04 9.44 18.64
C THR A 309 5.03 9.63 19.80
N LEU A 310 4.83 9.01 20.96
CA LEU A 310 5.73 9.10 22.11
C LEU A 310 7.01 8.26 21.99
N LEU A 311 6.98 7.15 21.23
CA LEU A 311 8.19 6.36 20.93
C LEU A 311 9.18 7.08 19.99
N ALA A 312 8.79 8.21 19.39
CA ALA A 312 9.65 9.04 18.53
C ALA A 312 10.41 10.16 19.28
N VAL A 313 10.24 10.31 20.60
CA VAL A 313 10.89 11.37 21.38
C VAL A 313 12.14 10.82 22.10
N PRO A 314 13.36 11.34 21.84
CA PRO A 314 14.56 10.90 22.54
C PRO A 314 14.54 11.35 24.00
N ILE A 315 14.66 10.39 24.93
CA ILE A 315 14.85 10.66 26.35
C ILE A 315 16.27 11.25 26.56
N ILE A 316 16.37 12.57 26.61
CA ILE A 316 17.60 13.28 26.99
C ILE A 316 17.74 13.21 28.52
N LEU A 317 18.42 12.16 29.00
CA LEU A 317 18.83 12.06 30.40
C LEU A 317 20.01 13.01 30.68
N ILE A 318 19.72 14.15 31.30
CA ILE A 318 20.72 15.08 31.80
C ILE A 318 21.42 14.45 33.01
N GLN A 319 22.65 13.95 32.83
CA GLN A 319 23.57 13.76 33.95
C GLN A 319 24.32 15.07 34.25
N ARG A 320 23.85 15.79 35.25
CA ARG A 320 24.60 16.88 35.88
C ARG A 320 25.51 16.28 36.95
N LYS A 321 26.82 16.24 36.68
CA LYS A 321 27.83 15.96 37.72
C LYS A 321 28.50 17.25 38.18
N SER A 322 28.57 17.39 39.50
CA SER A 322 29.64 18.09 40.22
C SER A 322 30.97 17.38 40.00
#